data_AF-A0A6M1E3Y5-F1
#
_entry.id   AF-A0A6M1E3Y5-F1
#
_cell.length_a   1.000
_cell.length_b   1.000
_cell.length_c   1.000
_cell.angle_alpha   90.00
_cell.angle_beta   90.00
_cell.angle_gamma   90.00
#
_symmetry.space_group_name_H-M   'P 1'
#
loop_
_entity.id
_entity.type
_entity.pdbx_description
1 polymer ?
#
loop_
_entity_poly.entity_id
_entity_poly.type
_entity_poly.pdbx_seq_one_letter_code
_entity_poly.pdbx_strand_id
1 'polypeptide(L)'
;MKKSLFTVLFVVCIMLSFGQKVPKEVQTRLNSITNAVRVTDNEKKQLIVAIQKLIDSAKEIRTAKREHMALELRENSHRYLSEVLYVLDDERYEKWRDSVKQKK
;
A
#
# COMPACT_ATOMS: atom_id res chain seq x y z
N MET A 1 40.86 -5.96 -2.24
CA MET A 1 39.77 -5.51 -1.34
C MET A 1 38.47 -5.51 -2.12
N LYS A 2 37.51 -6.33 -1.69
CA LYS A 2 36.33 -6.73 -2.45
C LYS A 2 35.35 -5.57 -2.59
N LYS A 3 35.21 -5.03 -3.81
CA LYS A 3 34.00 -4.35 -4.25
C LYS A 3 33.14 -5.40 -4.93
N SER A 4 32.00 -5.76 -4.35
CA SER A 4 30.85 -6.14 -5.16
C SER A 4 29.58 -5.84 -4.40
N LEU A 5 28.87 -4.87 -4.95
CA LEU A 5 27.54 -4.42 -4.62
C LEU A 5 26.58 -5.62 -4.58
N PHE A 6 26.05 -5.94 -3.41
CA PHE A 6 24.84 -6.75 -3.28
C PHE A 6 23.71 -5.87 -2.74
N THR A 7 23.42 -4.81 -3.49
CA THR A 7 22.13 -4.14 -3.48
C THR A 7 21.18 -4.98 -4.32
N VAL A 8 20.70 -6.09 -3.75
CA VAL A 8 19.59 -6.86 -4.30
C VAL A 8 18.36 -6.36 -3.55
N LEU A 9 17.70 -5.31 -4.03
CA LEU A 9 16.61 -5.44 -5.01
C LEU A 9 15.70 -6.61 -4.63
N PHE A 10 14.98 -6.48 -3.51
CA PHE A 10 13.88 -7.39 -3.15
C PHE A 10 12.67 -7.08 -4.04
N VAL A 11 12.87 -7.25 -5.35
CA VAL A 11 11.85 -7.19 -6.39
C VAL A 11 11.53 -8.64 -6.70
N VAL A 12 10.29 -9.01 -6.37
CA VAL A 12 9.59 -10.25 -6.77
C VAL A 12 9.92 -11.51 -5.96
N CYS A 13 9.22 -11.64 -4.84
CA CYS A 13 8.51 -12.86 -4.44
C CYS A 13 7.30 -12.35 -3.63
N ILE A 14 6.06 -12.52 -4.06
CA ILE A 14 5.39 -13.80 -4.13
C ILE A 14 4.43 -13.80 -5.32
N MET A 15 4.56 -14.85 -6.13
CA MET A 15 3.58 -15.28 -7.09
C MET A 15 2.17 -15.22 -6.47
N LEU A 16 1.29 -14.39 -7.02
CA LEU A 16 -0.15 -14.46 -6.77
C LEU A 16 -0.72 -15.69 -7.52
N SER A 17 -0.19 -16.87 -7.23
CA SER A 17 -0.86 -18.14 -7.47
C SER A 17 -1.99 -18.25 -6.45
N PHE A 18 -3.21 -18.23 -6.98
CA PHE A 18 -4.50 -18.46 -6.33
C PHE A 18 -4.41 -19.31 -5.05
N GLY A 19 -4.67 -18.69 -3.89
CA GLY A 19 -4.80 -19.41 -2.60
C GLY A 19 -4.43 -18.60 -1.36
N GLN A 20 -3.66 -17.52 -1.50
CA GLN A 20 -3.24 -16.73 -0.34
C GLN A 20 -4.39 -15.82 0.12
N LYS A 21 -4.98 -16.14 1.29
CA LYS A 21 -5.99 -15.30 1.94
C LYS A 21 -5.39 -13.91 2.18
N VAL A 22 -6.00 -12.88 1.58
CA VAL A 22 -5.64 -11.48 1.81
C VAL A 22 -5.78 -11.19 3.31
N PRO A 23 -4.76 -10.63 3.99
CA PRO A 23 -4.86 -10.30 5.41
C PRO A 23 -6.06 -9.40 5.70
N LYS A 24 -6.73 -9.57 6.85
CA LYS A 24 -7.93 -8.81 7.22
C LYS A 24 -7.72 -7.29 7.15
N GLU A 25 -6.54 -6.82 7.56
CA GLU A 25 -6.16 -5.40 7.49
C GLU A 25 -6.11 -4.88 6.05
N VAL A 26 -5.53 -5.69 5.14
CA VAL A 26 -5.48 -5.36 3.71
C VAL A 26 -6.89 -5.35 3.13
N GLN A 27 -7.68 -6.38 3.43
CA GLN A 27 -9.06 -6.48 2.95
C GLN A 27 -9.93 -5.33 3.44
N THR A 28 -9.74 -4.88 4.68
CA THR A 28 -10.49 -3.75 5.26
C THR A 28 -10.21 -2.46 4.49
N ARG A 29 -8.94 -2.17 4.20
CA ARG A 29 -8.54 -0.99 3.41
C ARG A 29 -8.99 -1.12 1.95
N LEU A 30 -8.89 -2.31 1.37
CA LEU A 30 -9.36 -2.57 0.01
C LEU A 30 -10.87 -2.33 -0.09
N ASN A 31 -11.65 -2.85 0.86
CA ASN A 31 -13.10 -2.62 0.93
C ASN A 31 -13.43 -1.13 1.04
N SER A 32 -12.62 -0.35 1.76
CA SER A 32 -12.81 1.10 1.81
C SER A 32 -12.74 1.76 0.44
N ILE A 33 -11.91 1.25 -0.47
CA ILE A 33 -11.77 1.75 -1.83
C ILE A 33 -12.90 1.20 -2.70
N THR A 34 -13.10 -0.13 -2.70
CA THR A 34 -14.08 -0.78 -3.60
C THR A 34 -15.52 -0.45 -3.27
N ASN A 35 -15.82 -0.03 -2.04
CA ASN A 35 -17.15 0.45 -1.67
C ASN A 35 -17.42 1.88 -2.16
N ALA A 36 -16.38 2.65 -2.47
CA ALA A 36 -16.50 4.03 -2.94
C ALA A 36 -16.46 4.12 -4.48
N VAL A 37 -15.61 3.30 -5.10
CA VAL A 37 -15.36 3.33 -6.54
C VAL A 37 -15.26 1.94 -7.14
N ARG A 38 -15.64 1.83 -8.42
CA ARG A 38 -15.48 0.59 -9.18
C ARG A 38 -14.01 0.37 -9.49
N VAL A 39 -13.53 -0.84 -9.23
CA VAL A 39 -12.17 -1.28 -9.57
C VAL A 39 -12.24 -2.54 -10.42
N THR A 40 -11.35 -2.63 -11.39
CA THR A 40 -11.10 -3.83 -12.19
C THR A 40 -10.30 -4.85 -11.38
N ASP A 41 -10.26 -6.11 -11.84
CA ASP A 41 -9.44 -7.13 -11.19
C ASP A 41 -7.95 -6.82 -11.21
N ASN A 42 -7.48 -6.12 -12.25
CA ASN A 42 -6.10 -5.68 -12.36
C ASN A 42 -5.78 -4.58 -11.34
N GLU A 43 -6.61 -3.54 -11.27
CA GLU A 43 -6.48 -2.47 -10.27
C GLU A 43 -6.56 -3.04 -8.85
N LYS A 44 -7.48 -3.98 -8.60
CA LYS A 44 -7.60 -4.66 -7.30
C LYS A 44 -6.30 -5.33 -6.87
N LYS A 45 -5.61 -6.03 -7.78
CA LYS A 45 -4.30 -6.64 -7.48
C LYS A 45 -3.25 -5.58 -7.14
N GLN A 46 -3.21 -4.48 -7.89
CA GLN A 46 -2.28 -3.38 -7.63
C GLN A 46 -2.56 -2.68 -6.29
N LEU A 47 -3.83 -2.46 -5.96
CA LEU A 47 -4.26 -1.90 -4.68
C LEU A 47 -3.89 -2.81 -3.51
N ILE A 48 -4.07 -4.13 -3.65
CA ILE A 48 -3.64 -5.10 -2.62
C ILE A 48 -2.14 -4.95 -2.36
N VAL A 49 -1.32 -4.84 -3.40
CA VAL A 49 0.13 -4.65 -3.27
C VAL A 49 0.44 -3.32 -2.57
N ALA A 50 -0.17 -2.21 -2.98
CA ALA A 50 0.04 -0.90 -2.37
C ALA A 50 -0.33 -0.88 -0.88
N ILE A 51 -1.46 -1.50 -0.53
CA ILE A 51 -1.92 -1.61 0.86
C ILE A 51 -0.99 -2.50 1.69
N GLN A 52 -0.52 -3.62 1.12
CA GLN A 52 0.40 -4.52 1.80
C GLN A 52 1.73 -3.82 2.11
N LYS A 53 2.31 -3.10 1.13
CA LYS A 53 3.51 -2.26 1.31
C LYS A 53 3.32 -1.25 2.44
N LEU A 54 2.20 -0.51 2.46
CA LEU A 54 1.90 0.44 3.53
C LEU A 54 1.97 -0.22 4.91
N ILE A 55 1.31 -1.37 5.06
CA ILE A 55 1.19 -2.08 6.34
C ILE A 55 2.55 -2.63 6.78
N ASP A 56 3.28 -3.29 5.88
CA ASP A 56 4.55 -3.93 6.21
C ASP A 56 5.62 -2.89 6.52
N SER A 57 5.75 -1.84 5.70
CA SER A 57 6.66 -0.74 5.99
C SER A 57 6.30 -0.04 7.30
N ALA A 58 5.01 0.12 7.63
CA ALA A 58 4.62 0.69 8.92
C ALA A 58 4.97 -0.22 10.11
N LYS A 59 4.98 -1.55 9.94
CA LYS A 59 5.44 -2.49 10.98
C LYS A 59 6.94 -2.42 11.15
N GLU A 60 7.70 -2.38 10.07
CA GLU A 60 9.16 -2.25 10.08
C GLU A 60 9.60 -0.95 10.75
N ILE A 61 9.01 0.18 10.37
CA ILE A 61 9.29 1.50 10.94
C ILE A 61 9.04 1.52 12.45
N ARG A 62 7.91 0.98 12.92
CA ARG A 62 7.59 0.89 14.35
C ARG A 62 8.53 -0.03 15.11
N THR A 63 8.93 -1.14 14.50
CA THR A 63 9.86 -2.10 15.10
C THR A 63 11.25 -1.50 15.25
N ALA A 64 11.69 -0.68 14.30
CA ALA A 64 13.01 -0.07 14.31
C ALA A 64 13.20 1.03 15.37
N LYS A 65 12.12 1.56 15.98
CA LYS A 65 12.14 2.53 17.09
C LYS A 65 13.11 3.72 16.89
N ARG A 66 13.18 4.25 15.66
CA ARG A 66 14.09 5.35 15.29
C ARG A 66 13.56 6.71 15.75
N GLU A 67 14.47 7.67 15.91
CA GLU A 67 14.17 9.06 16.32
C GLU A 67 13.18 9.76 15.36
N HIS A 68 13.23 9.44 14.07
CA HIS A 68 12.39 10.08 13.03
C HIS A 68 11.16 9.25 12.63
N MET A 69 10.68 8.33 13.48
CA MET A 69 9.57 7.42 13.16
C MET A 69 8.32 8.13 12.61
N ALA A 70 7.95 9.29 13.17
CA ALA A 70 6.78 10.04 12.73
C ALA A 70 6.92 10.54 11.27
N LEU A 71 8.13 10.98 10.88
CA LEU A 71 8.43 11.40 9.52
C LEU A 71 8.37 10.22 8.55
N GLU A 72 9.01 9.10 8.90
CA GLU A 72 9.00 7.88 8.06
C GLU A 72 7.58 7.33 7.85
N LEU A 73 6.74 7.34 8.89
CA LEU A 73 5.34 6.93 8.78
C LEU A 73 4.52 7.87 7.89
N ARG A 74 4.81 9.18 7.94
CA ARG A 74 4.19 10.18 7.07
C ARG A 74 4.59 9.94 5.61
N GLU A 75 5.88 9.74 5.34
CA GLU A 75 6.38 9.43 3.99
C GLU A 75 5.80 8.13 3.43
N ASN A 76 5.72 7.08 4.26
CA ASN A 76 5.08 5.82 3.89
C ASN A 76 3.60 6.03 3.50
N SER A 77 2.88 6.87 4.25
CA SER A 77 1.50 7.22 3.94
C SER A 77 1.37 8.02 2.64
N HIS A 78 2.25 8.98 2.38
CA HIS A 78 2.27 9.75 1.12
C HIS A 78 2.54 8.86 -0.09
N ARG A 79 3.49 7.93 0.03
CA ARG A 79 3.79 6.96 -1.02
C ARG A 79 2.57 6.09 -1.34
N TYR A 80 1.92 5.55 -0.31
CA TYR A 80 0.68 4.78 -0.47
C TYR A 80 -0.40 5.59 -1.20
N LEU A 81 -0.66 6.83 -0.79
CA LEU A 81 -1.67 7.66 -1.43
C LEU A 81 -1.34 7.96 -2.89
N SER A 82 -0.06 8.13 -3.22
CA SER A 82 0.40 8.34 -4.60
C SER A 82 0.23 7.07 -5.45
N GLU A 83 0.51 5.89 -4.89
CA GLU A 83 0.27 4.61 -5.58
C GLU A 83 -1.24 4.40 -5.81
N VAL A 84 -2.10 4.73 -4.84
CA VAL A 84 -3.56 4.62 -5.03
C VAL A 84 -4.07 5.60 -6.08
N LEU A 85 -3.59 6.85 -6.09
CA LEU A 85 -3.92 7.83 -7.12
C LEU A 85 -3.55 7.33 -8.52
N TYR A 86 -2.34 6.79 -8.67
CA TYR A 86 -1.88 6.23 -9.93
C TYR A 86 -2.77 5.08 -10.43
N VAL A 87 -3.26 4.23 -9.53
CA VAL A 87 -4.14 3.10 -9.89
C VAL A 87 -5.56 3.55 -10.19
N LEU A 88 -6.09 4.52 -9.44
CA LEU A 88 -7.48 4.90 -9.52
C LEU A 88 -7.77 6.05 -10.47
N ASP A 89 -6.80 6.84 -10.94
CA ASP A 89 -7.00 8.16 -11.54
C ASP A 89 -7.56 9.24 -10.59
N ASP A 90 -7.46 10.50 -11.00
CA ASP A 90 -7.79 11.67 -10.17
C ASP A 90 -9.26 11.68 -9.72
N GLU A 91 -10.18 11.36 -10.62
CA GLU A 91 -11.62 11.43 -10.33
C GLU A 91 -12.02 10.36 -9.30
N ARG A 92 -11.63 9.10 -9.52
CA ARG A 92 -11.98 8.01 -8.60
C ARG A 92 -11.19 8.13 -7.30
N TYR A 93 -9.96 8.63 -7.35
CA TYR A 93 -9.19 8.90 -6.13
C TYR A 93 -9.88 9.93 -5.24
N GLU A 94 -10.30 11.08 -5.78
CA GLU A 94 -10.98 12.11 -4.99
C GLU A 94 -12.33 11.63 -4.47
N LYS A 95 -13.10 10.89 -5.27
CA LYS A 95 -14.35 10.26 -4.81
C LYS A 95 -14.12 9.31 -3.63
N TRP A 96 -13.10 8.46 -3.71
CA TRP A 96 -12.73 7.60 -2.58
C TRP A 96 -12.30 8.43 -1.37
N ARG A 97 -11.44 9.43 -1.57
CA ARG A 97 -10.92 10.29 -0.50
C ARG A 97 -12.05 10.99 0.26
N ASP A 98 -13.04 11.53 -0.45
CA ASP A 98 -14.18 12.19 0.17
C ASP A 98 -15.09 11.21 0.91
N SER A 99 -15.27 9.99 0.39
CA SER A 99 -16.00 8.93 1.09
C SER A 99 -15.36 8.54 2.43
N VAL A 100 -14.03 8.66 2.54
CA VAL A 100 -13.28 8.40 3.78
C VAL A 100 -13.41 9.57 4.75
N LYS A 101 -13.39 10.81 4.26
CA LYS A 101 -13.59 12.01 5.10
C LYS A 101 -14.99 12.06 5.71
N GLN A 102 -16.03 11.70 4.97
CA GLN A 102 -17.42 11.71 5.44
C GLN A 102 -17.74 10.64 6.50
N LYS A 103 -16.86 9.66 6.68
CA LYS A 103 -16.98 8.61 7.71
C LYS A 103 -16.29 8.95 9.03
N LYS A 104 -15.64 10.11 9.13
CA LYS A 104 -15.02 10.63 10.35
C LYS A 104 -15.91 11.69 10.98
#